data_AF-A0A7C6LAC9-F1
#
_entry.id   AF-A0A7C6LAC9-F1
#
_cell.length_a   1.000
_cell.length_b   1.000
_cell.length_c   1.000
_cell.angle_alpha   90.00
_cell.angle_beta   90.00
_cell.angle_gamma   90.00
#
_symmetry.space_group_name_H-M   'P 1'
#
loop_
_entity.id
_entity.type
_entity.pdbx_description
1 polymer ?
#
loop_
_entity_poly.entity_id
_entity_poly.type
_entity_poly.pdbx_seq_one_letter_code
_entity_poly.pdbx_strand_id
1 'polypeptide(L)' 'RVDSGEMALAIALYPVSMKQLMEIADTGNIMPPKTTWFEPKLRSGLVIHKLS' A
#
# COMPACT_ATOMS: atom_id res chain seq x y z
N ARG A 1 12.26 -12.16 10.82
CA ARG A 1 12.49 -12.77 9.50
C ARG A 1 13.93 -12.55 9.04
N VAL A 2 14.38 -11.30 8.89
CA VAL A 2 15.83 -11.03 8.71
C VAL A 2 16.58 -11.33 10.01
N ASP A 3 16.14 -10.78 11.14
CA ASP A 3 16.76 -11.03 12.46
C ASP A 3 16.73 -12.50 12.91
N SER A 4 15.80 -13.28 12.35
CA SER A 4 15.65 -14.71 12.62
C SER A 4 16.42 -15.60 11.63
N GLY A 5 17.18 -15.01 10.69
CA GLY A 5 17.97 -15.73 9.68
C GLY A 5 17.19 -16.37 8.52
N GLU A 6 15.86 -16.18 8.47
CA GLU A 6 14.99 -16.73 7.43
C GLU A 6 15.14 -16.00 6.09
N MET A 7 15.44 -14.70 6.14
CA MET A 7 15.56 -13.82 4.97
C MET A 7 16.94 -13.17 4.95
N ALA A 8 17.56 -13.09 3.77
CA ALA A 8 18.91 -12.54 3.63
C ALA A 8 18.98 -11.00 3.72
N LEU A 9 17.89 -10.28 3.38
CA LEU A 9 17.87 -8.82 3.31
C LEU A 9 16.45 -8.27 3.49
N ALA A 10 16.35 -7.07 4.08
CA ALA A 10 15.17 -6.22 4.00
C ALA A 10 15.56 -4.85 3.42
N ILE A 11 14.73 -4.33 2.51
CA ILE A 11 14.90 -3.01 1.89
C ILE A 11 13.74 -2.12 2.33
N ALA A 12 14.05 -0.98 2.94
CA ALA A 12 13.09 0.07 3.24
C ALA A 12 13.24 1.21 2.22
N LEU A 13 12.12 1.66 1.66
CA LEU A 13 12.08 2.78 0.72
C LEU A 13 11.45 3.99 1.41
N TYR A 14 11.81 5.19 0.95
CA TYR A 14 11.18 6.42 1.44
C TYR A 14 9.68 6.41 1.11
N PRO A 15 8.82 6.83 2.04
CA PRO A 15 7.40 6.92 1.80
C PRO A 15 7.11 7.99 0.76
N VAL A 16 6.19 7.68 -0.16
CA VAL A 16 5.65 8.63 -1.13
C VAL A 16 4.67 9.58 -0.42
N SER A 17 4.76 10.87 -0.74
CA SER A 17 3.80 11.85 -0.27
C SER A 17 2.47 11.77 -1.04
N MET A 18 1.38 12.26 -0.44
CA MET A 18 0.08 12.35 -1.10
C MET A 18 0.15 13.19 -2.39
N LYS A 19 0.94 14.27 -2.40
CA LYS A 19 1.10 15.12 -3.59
C LYS A 19 1.71 14.34 -4.76
N GLN A 20 2.79 13.60 -4.51
CA GLN A 20 3.43 12.78 -5.52
C GLN A 20 2.50 11.67 -6.04
N LEU A 21 1.71 11.07 -5.15
CA LEU A 21 0.72 10.06 -5.53
C LEU A 21 -0.30 10.64 -6.53
N MET A 22 -0.81 11.85 -6.28
CA MET A 22 -1.77 12.53 -7.16
C MET A 22 -1.13 12.89 -8.50
N GLU A 23 0.08 13.47 -8.50
CA GLU A 23 0.81 13.82 -9.74
C GLU A 23 1.06 12.60 -10.65
N ILE A 24 1.39 11.44 -10.07
CA ILE A 24 1.60 10.21 -10.84
C ILE A 24 0.30 9.71 -11.47
N ALA A 25 -0.83 9.82 -10.75
CA ALA A 25 -2.14 9.47 -11.28
C ALA A 25 -2.58 10.42 -12.41
N ASP A 26 -2.38 11.73 -12.25
CA ASP A 26 -2.75 12.75 -13.23
C ASP A 26 -1.94 12.64 -14.53
N THR A 27 -0.68 12.17 -14.43
CA THR A 27 0.20 11.97 -15.59
C THR A 27 -0.02 10.64 -16.33
N GLY A 28 -0.98 9.82 -15.89
CA GLY A 28 -1.26 8.51 -16.48
C GLY A 28 -0.16 7.47 -16.24
N ASN A 29 0.75 7.74 -15.30
CA ASN A 29 1.84 6.84 -14.94
C ASN A 29 1.38 5.83 -13.87
N ILE A 30 2.14 4.75 -13.72
CA ILE A 30 1.83 3.68 -12.78
C ILE A 30 2.95 3.55 -11.74
N MET A 31 2.55 3.48 -10.47
CA MET A 31 3.46 3.19 -9.36
C MET A 31 3.97 1.75 -9.44
N PRO A 32 5.26 1.47 -9.13
CA PRO A 32 5.73 0.10 -9.02
C PRO A 32 4.90 -0.69 -7.99
N PRO A 33 4.71 -2.00 -8.20
CA PRO A 33 3.86 -2.79 -7.33
C PRO A 33 4.35 -2.75 -5.88
N LYS A 34 3.42 -2.61 -4.93
CA LYS A 34 3.65 -2.65 -3.47
C LYS A 34 4.51 -1.51 -2.89
N THR A 35 4.58 -0.38 -3.58
CA THR A 35 5.31 0.82 -3.11
C THR A 35 4.49 1.73 -2.21
N THR A 36 3.18 1.47 -2.02
CA THR A 36 2.29 2.26 -1.16
C THR A 36 1.51 1.39 -0.16
N TRP A 37 1.39 1.87 1.07
CA TRP A 37 0.53 1.29 2.12
C TRP A 37 -0.45 2.35 2.63
N PHE A 38 -1.75 2.13 2.41
CA PHE A 38 -2.83 2.97 2.93
C PHE A 38 -3.47 2.33 4.18
N GLU A 39 -3.77 3.15 5.18
CA GLU A 39 -4.54 2.79 6.38
C GLU A 39 -5.55 3.92 6.68
N PRO A 40 -6.84 3.64 6.92
CA PRO A 40 -7.46 2.32 6.89
C PRO A 40 -7.54 1.76 5.48
N LYS A 41 -7.43 0.43 5.36
CA LYS A 41 -7.81 -0.22 4.11
C LYS A 41 -9.28 0.12 3.83
N LEU A 42 -9.54 0.75 2.68
CA LEU A 42 -10.88 0.91 2.11
C LEU A 42 -11.61 -0.42 2.26
N ARG A 43 -12.69 -0.41 3.06
CA ARG A 43 -13.61 -1.55 3.21
C ARG A 43 -14.36 -1.73 1.89
N SER A 44 -13.70 -2.29 0.91
CA SER A 44 -14.25 -2.51 -0.43
C SER A 44 -14.72 -3.96 -0.49
N GLY A 45 -16.03 -4.19 -0.71
CA GLY A 45 -16.60 -5.53 -0.87
C GLY A 45 -17.21 -6.19 0.37
N LEU A 46 -17.37 -5.47 1.49
CA LEU A 46 -18.07 -6.01 2.67
C LEU A 46 -19.57 -5.67 2.61
N VAL A 47 -20.41 -6.62 2.20
CA VAL A 47 -21.88 -6.49 2.33
C VAL A 47 -22.27 -6.89 3.76
N ILE A 48 -22.69 -5.92 4.57
CA ILE A 48 -23.21 -6.16 5.93
C ILE A 48 -24.73 -6.32 5.84
N HIS A 49 -25.23 -7.55 5.88
CA HIS A 49 -26.65 -7.81 6.09
C HIS A 49 -26.89 -8.04 7.58
N LYS A 50 -27.51 -7.07 8.26
CA LYS A 50 -27.81 -7.16 9.67
C LYS A 50 -29.07 -8.02 9.84
N LEU A 51 -28.92 -9.22 10.40
CA LEU A 51 -30.04 -10.05 10.83
C LEU A 51 -30.52 -9.50 12.19
N SER A 52 -31.38 -8.49 12.14
CA SER A 52 -32.17 -8.02 13.28
C SER A 52 -33.61 -8.43 13.11
#